data_AF-A0A9D8DTD0-F1
#
_entry.id   AF-A0A9D8DTD0-F1
#
_cell.length_a   1.000
_cell.length_b   1.000
_cell.length_c   1.000
_cell.angle_alpha   90.00
_cell.angle_beta   90.00
_cell.angle_gamma   90.00
#
_symmetry.space_group_name_H-M   'P 1'
#
loop_
_entity.id
_entity.type
_entity.pdbx_description
1 polymer ?
#
loop_
_entity_poly.entity_id
_entity_poly.type
_entity_poly.pdbx_seq_one_letter_code
_entity_poly.pdbx_strand_id
1 'polypeptide(L)'
;MIQAAGVVLVRQGDQPRVLVIRRDYRNDWSLPKGKLEPNEPAAIAAVRETLEETGYLVRLHLPLSPVSYQTKGETKTVHYWLATELAFDSSVVPNDEVSELRWVTLNEAKDLLTYPRDFATVSVAIGLSDNPTRTALILRHAISTKREDFDGQDDLLRPLTAAGFTQLETISALLSAYGVTSLLSSPALRCQQTLSHYAEQEDIDIVLNPLLLEENSNFTNSEWEGLLQHQGCIALCTHRPVIDELGNFEPEANHLLQDLPPAGLVVLTWNQLGELLSAERHEI
;
A
#
# COMPACT_ATOMS: atom_id res chain seq x y z
N MET A 1 15.22 -17.06 7.83
CA MET A 1 14.94 -15.62 8.02
C MET A 1 13.44 -15.46 7.97
N ILE A 2 12.84 -14.84 8.99
CA ILE A 2 11.38 -14.67 9.09
C ILE A 2 11.04 -13.26 8.63
N GLN A 3 10.14 -13.13 7.65
CA GLN A 3 9.54 -11.85 7.27
C GLN A 3 8.19 -11.68 7.97
N ALA A 4 7.92 -10.46 8.40
CA ALA A 4 6.70 -10.09 9.08
C ALA A 4 6.31 -8.66 8.73
N ALA A 5 5.04 -8.33 8.92
CA ALA A 5 4.51 -7.00 8.68
C ALA A 5 3.49 -6.63 9.76
N GLY A 6 3.28 -5.33 9.96
CA GLY A 6 2.28 -4.79 10.88
C GLY A 6 2.14 -3.29 10.76
N VAL A 7 1.43 -2.68 11.70
CA VAL A 7 1.17 -1.24 11.67
C VAL A 7 1.44 -0.57 13.01
N VAL A 8 1.73 0.73 12.96
CA VAL A 8 1.46 1.65 14.05
C VAL A 8 0.16 2.35 13.73
N LEU A 9 -0.94 1.86 14.33
CA LEU A 9 -2.26 2.44 14.16
C LEU A 9 -2.39 3.67 15.07
N VAL A 10 -2.54 4.86 14.49
CA VAL A 10 -2.58 6.15 15.20
C VAL A 10 -3.97 6.76 15.11
N ARG A 11 -4.51 7.20 16.26
CA ARG A 11 -5.59 8.18 16.35
C ARG A 11 -4.99 9.55 16.64
N GLN A 12 -5.15 10.48 15.70
CA GLN A 12 -4.72 11.87 15.83
C GLN A 12 -5.57 12.63 16.85
N GLY A 13 -5.06 13.79 17.29
CA GLY A 13 -5.72 14.71 18.22
C GLY A 13 -4.71 15.41 19.13
N ASP A 14 -5.18 16.24 20.07
CA ASP A 14 -4.32 16.97 21.01
C ASP A 14 -3.36 16.05 21.81
N GLN A 15 -3.78 14.81 22.02
CA GLN A 15 -2.95 13.73 22.57
C GLN A 15 -3.08 12.50 21.67
N PRO A 16 -2.19 12.34 20.67
CA PRO A 16 -2.22 11.20 19.77
C PRO A 16 -2.12 9.89 20.55
N ARG A 17 -2.90 8.89 20.11
CA ARG A 17 -2.90 7.56 20.72
C ARG A 17 -2.55 6.51 19.70
N VAL A 18 -1.88 5.45 20.18
CA VAL A 18 -1.54 4.28 19.39
C VAL A 18 -2.18 3.03 19.94
N LEU A 19 -2.56 2.12 19.05
CA LEU A 19 -3.05 0.80 19.43
C LEU A 19 -1.87 -0.10 19.80
N VAL A 20 -1.93 -0.73 20.97
CA VAL A 20 -1.01 -1.78 21.40
C VAL A 20 -1.79 -3.03 21.80
N ILE A 21 -1.15 -4.18 21.64
CA ILE A 21 -1.73 -5.50 21.92
C ILE A 21 -0.98 -6.19 23.05
N ARG A 22 -1.72 -6.91 23.89
CA ARG A 22 -1.21 -7.80 24.93
C ARG A 22 -1.25 -9.24 24.46
N ARG A 23 -0.15 -9.96 24.65
CA ARG A 23 -0.06 -11.40 24.36
C ARG A 23 0.34 -12.18 25.60
N ASP A 24 -0.63 -12.81 26.25
CA ASP A 24 -0.38 -13.46 27.54
C ASP A 24 0.58 -14.65 27.45
N TYR A 25 0.55 -15.41 26.35
CA TYR A 25 1.47 -16.52 26.13
C TYR A 25 2.96 -16.10 26.06
N ARG A 26 3.23 -14.82 25.75
CA ARG A 26 4.58 -14.23 25.79
C ARG A 26 4.81 -13.31 26.99
N ASN A 27 3.75 -12.97 27.72
CA ASN A 27 3.77 -11.95 28.76
C ASN A 27 4.32 -10.61 28.26
N ASP A 28 3.97 -10.19 27.03
CA ASP A 28 4.48 -8.95 26.42
C ASP A 28 3.37 -8.01 25.92
N TRP A 29 3.74 -6.74 25.78
CA TRP A 29 2.99 -5.72 25.05
C TRP A 29 3.79 -5.33 23.82
N SER A 30 3.15 -5.34 22.65
CA SER A 30 3.78 -4.97 21.39
C SER A 30 2.80 -4.31 20.42
N LEU A 31 3.29 -3.92 19.25
CA LEU A 31 2.47 -3.54 18.10
C LEU A 31 1.84 -4.79 17.43
N PRO A 32 0.68 -4.62 16.76
CA PRO A 32 0.08 -5.66 15.93
C PRO A 32 0.97 -5.95 14.72
N LYS A 33 1.19 -7.24 14.46
CA LYS A 33 2.08 -7.75 13.40
C LYS A 33 2.14 -9.28 13.41
N GLY A 34 2.12 -9.86 12.22
CA GLY A 34 2.38 -11.28 12.03
C GLY A 34 3.26 -11.58 10.84
N LYS A 35 3.29 -12.85 10.44
CA LYS A 35 4.24 -13.34 9.43
C LYS A 35 3.63 -13.16 8.05
N LEU A 36 4.48 -12.89 7.06
CA LEU A 36 4.04 -12.96 5.68
C LEU A 36 3.70 -14.41 5.32
N GLU A 37 2.60 -14.58 4.60
CA GLU A 37 2.29 -15.80 3.87
C GLU A 37 3.18 -15.94 2.62
N PRO A 38 3.29 -17.16 2.03
CA PRO A 38 4.04 -17.35 0.80
C PRO A 38 3.54 -16.43 -0.33
N ASN A 39 4.45 -15.67 -0.93
CA ASN A 39 4.18 -14.72 -2.02
C ASN A 39 3.23 -13.55 -1.65
N GLU A 40 3.00 -13.31 -0.35
CA GLU A 40 2.18 -12.20 0.12
C GLU A 40 2.99 -10.89 0.18
N PRO A 41 2.52 -9.80 -0.46
CA PRO A 41 3.08 -8.46 -0.26
C PRO A 41 3.01 -8.04 1.21
N ALA A 42 4.11 -7.47 1.73
CA ALA A 42 4.19 -7.07 3.13
C ALA A 42 3.09 -6.05 3.54
N ALA A 43 2.66 -5.18 2.63
CA ALA A 43 1.55 -4.25 2.86
C ALA A 43 0.21 -4.98 3.08
N ILE A 44 -0.06 -6.03 2.29
CA ILE A 44 -1.26 -6.87 2.47
C ILE A 44 -1.19 -7.59 3.82
N ALA A 45 -0.04 -8.19 4.14
CA ALA A 45 0.18 -8.85 5.42
C ALA A 45 -0.03 -7.89 6.60
N ALA A 46 0.43 -6.64 6.51
CA ALA A 46 0.24 -5.63 7.55
C ALA A 46 -1.25 -5.39 7.86
N VAL A 47 -2.07 -5.24 6.82
CA VAL A 47 -3.52 -5.01 6.95
C VAL A 47 -4.22 -6.26 7.48
N ARG A 48 -3.94 -7.43 6.89
CA ARG A 48 -4.52 -8.72 7.30
C ARG A 48 -4.23 -9.01 8.77
N GLU A 49 -2.97 -8.97 9.19
CA GLU A 49 -2.57 -9.25 10.57
C GLU A 49 -3.16 -8.23 11.55
N THR A 50 -3.29 -6.96 11.15
CA THR A 50 -3.97 -5.96 11.99
C THR A 50 -5.44 -6.33 12.18
N LEU A 51 -6.15 -6.71 11.11
CA LEU A 51 -7.53 -7.15 11.21
C LEU A 51 -7.66 -8.39 12.11
N GLU A 52 -6.86 -9.43 11.87
CA GLU A 52 -6.88 -10.68 12.63
C GLU A 52 -6.58 -10.49 14.13
N GLU A 53 -5.61 -9.65 14.47
CA GLU A 53 -5.19 -9.43 15.87
C GLU A 53 -6.07 -8.41 16.60
N THR A 54 -6.79 -7.54 15.89
CA THR A 54 -7.40 -6.36 16.52
C THR A 54 -8.82 -6.03 16.12
N GLY A 55 -9.34 -6.61 15.04
CA GLY A 55 -10.63 -6.26 14.44
C GLY A 55 -10.66 -4.90 13.73
N TYR A 56 -9.55 -4.15 13.69
CA TYR A 56 -9.50 -2.88 12.98
C TYR A 56 -9.19 -3.07 11.49
N LEU A 57 -10.05 -2.51 10.65
CA LEU A 57 -9.76 -2.22 9.25
C LEU A 57 -8.97 -0.92 9.19
N VAL A 58 -7.88 -0.93 8.44
CA VAL A 58 -6.89 0.16 8.45
C VAL A 58 -6.50 0.60 7.05
N ARG A 59 -6.11 1.86 6.93
CA ARG A 59 -5.46 2.44 5.76
C ARG A 59 -3.99 2.68 6.07
N LEU A 60 -3.11 2.17 5.22
CA LEU A 60 -1.67 2.42 5.27
C LEU A 60 -1.34 3.82 4.74
N HIS A 61 -0.36 4.45 5.40
CA HIS A 61 0.26 5.71 4.99
C HIS A 61 1.76 5.46 4.73
N LEU A 62 2.64 6.13 5.46
CA LEU A 62 4.09 6.03 5.26
C LEU A 62 4.64 4.69 5.77
N PRO A 63 5.54 4.04 5.01
CA PRO A 63 6.35 2.95 5.54
C PRO A 63 7.31 3.50 6.60
N LEU A 64 7.51 2.73 7.66
CA LEU A 64 8.44 3.01 8.74
C LEU A 64 9.70 2.14 8.58
N SER A 65 10.80 2.54 9.21
CA SER A 65 12.03 1.77 9.16
C SER A 65 11.82 0.33 9.66
N PRO A 66 12.21 -0.70 8.87
CA PRO A 66 12.06 -2.09 9.28
C PRO A 66 12.84 -2.40 10.56
N VAL A 67 12.28 -3.25 11.41
CA VAL A 67 12.88 -3.65 12.69
C VAL A 67 13.36 -5.09 12.61
N SER A 68 14.67 -5.31 12.79
CA SER A 68 15.28 -6.64 12.72
C SER A 68 15.84 -7.09 14.07
N TYR A 69 15.54 -8.33 14.48
CA TYR A 69 16.01 -8.91 15.74
C TYR A 69 16.09 -10.44 15.67
N GLN A 70 16.85 -11.05 16.59
CA GLN A 70 16.95 -12.51 16.69
C GLN A 70 15.77 -13.09 17.47
N THR A 71 15.16 -14.15 16.96
CA THR A 71 14.10 -14.91 17.64
C THR A 71 14.28 -16.40 17.35
N LYS A 72 14.32 -17.23 18.40
CA LYS A 72 14.47 -18.70 18.27
C LYS A 72 15.63 -19.13 17.36
N GLY A 73 16.73 -18.37 17.35
CA GLY A 73 17.92 -18.65 16.52
C GLY A 73 17.85 -18.16 15.07
N GLU A 74 16.78 -17.46 14.68
CA GLU A 74 16.63 -16.90 13.34
C GLU A 74 16.47 -15.37 13.37
N THR A 75 17.01 -14.68 12.37
CA THR A 75 16.70 -13.26 12.13
C THR A 75 15.25 -13.11 11.71
N LYS A 76 14.48 -12.32 12.46
CA LYS A 76 13.15 -11.83 12.09
C LYS A 76 13.23 -10.34 11.75
N THR A 77 12.66 -9.96 10.60
CA THR A 77 12.51 -8.59 10.14
C THR A 77 11.02 -8.26 10.06
N VAL A 78 10.62 -7.14 10.65
CA VAL A 78 9.24 -6.64 10.61
C VAL A 78 9.20 -5.33 9.85
N HIS A 79 8.37 -5.26 8.82
CA HIS A 79 8.04 -4.04 8.10
C HIS A 79 6.82 -3.39 8.75
N TYR A 80 6.88 -2.11 9.05
CA TYR A 80 5.78 -1.39 9.68
C TYR A 80 5.32 -0.24 8.80
N TRP A 81 4.04 0.08 8.87
CA TRP A 81 3.47 1.30 8.30
C TRP A 81 2.83 2.15 9.39
N LEU A 82 2.90 3.46 9.23
CA LEU A 82 1.93 4.35 9.86
C LEU A 82 0.57 4.04 9.26
N ALA A 83 -0.46 3.86 10.10
CA ALA A 83 -1.80 3.58 9.64
C ALA A 83 -2.85 4.38 10.41
N THR A 84 -4.01 4.58 9.78
CA THR A 84 -5.21 5.14 10.42
C THR A 84 -6.36 4.14 10.36
N GLU A 85 -7.27 4.20 11.33
CA GLU A 85 -8.45 3.34 11.34
C GLU A 85 -9.45 3.77 10.26
N LEU A 86 -10.02 2.78 9.57
CA LEU A 86 -11.15 2.97 8.64
C LEU A 86 -12.46 2.54 9.32
N ALA A 87 -12.44 1.37 9.96
CA ALA A 87 -13.59 0.81 10.64
C ALA A 87 -13.13 -0.21 11.70
N PHE A 88 -14.07 -0.63 12.54
CA PHE A 88 -13.87 -1.70 13.51
C PHE A 88 -14.90 -2.80 13.25
N ASP A 89 -14.42 -3.99 12.91
CA ASP A 89 -15.24 -5.18 12.73
C ASP A 89 -15.36 -5.93 14.06
N SER A 90 -16.48 -5.67 14.76
CA SER A 90 -16.79 -6.33 16.03
C SER A 90 -17.03 -7.85 15.92
N SER A 91 -17.20 -8.38 14.70
CA SER A 91 -17.36 -9.82 14.48
C SER A 91 -16.03 -10.56 14.44
N VAL A 92 -14.93 -9.85 14.17
CA VAL A 92 -13.59 -10.41 14.25
C VAL A 92 -13.19 -10.52 15.72
N VAL A 93 -13.09 -11.76 16.19
CA VAL A 93 -12.55 -12.06 17.50
C VAL A 93 -11.04 -12.19 17.34
N PRO A 94 -10.23 -11.36 18.05
CA PRO A 94 -8.78 -11.54 18.07
C PRO A 94 -8.43 -12.99 18.32
N ASN A 95 -7.48 -13.51 17.55
CA ASN A 95 -7.04 -14.89 17.70
C ASN A 95 -6.53 -15.16 19.14
N ASP A 96 -6.33 -16.44 19.50
CA ASP A 96 -5.85 -16.85 20.84
C ASP A 96 -4.49 -16.22 21.23
N GLU A 97 -3.82 -15.51 20.32
CA GLU A 97 -2.58 -14.80 20.59
C GLU A 97 -2.79 -13.49 21.36
N VAL A 98 -3.94 -12.81 21.21
CA VAL A 98 -4.19 -11.46 21.77
C VAL A 98 -5.24 -11.50 22.87
N SER A 99 -4.87 -11.08 24.07
CA SER A 99 -5.76 -11.05 25.23
C SER A 99 -6.30 -9.67 25.59
N GLU A 100 -5.65 -8.59 25.14
CA GLU A 100 -6.08 -7.23 25.40
C GLU A 100 -5.64 -6.28 24.28
N LEU A 101 -6.52 -5.32 23.94
CA LEU A 101 -6.24 -4.19 23.06
C LEU A 101 -6.28 -2.90 23.89
N ARG A 102 -5.29 -2.02 23.73
CA ARG A 102 -5.27 -0.74 24.43
C ARG A 102 -4.83 0.41 23.52
N TRP A 103 -5.60 1.49 23.55
CA TRP A 103 -5.20 2.77 22.99
C TRP A 103 -4.45 3.57 24.05
N VAL A 104 -3.18 3.87 23.78
CA VAL A 104 -2.27 4.52 24.73
C VAL A 104 -1.64 5.77 24.12
N THR A 105 -1.40 6.78 24.95
CA THR A 105 -0.58 7.95 24.60
C THR A 105 0.89 7.55 24.41
N LEU A 106 1.71 8.43 23.82
CA LEU A 106 3.15 8.20 23.68
C LEU A 106 3.84 7.90 25.03
N ASN A 107 3.47 8.63 26.08
CA ASN A 107 4.05 8.43 27.41
C ASN A 107 3.66 7.07 28.00
N GLU A 108 2.39 6.69 27.89
CA GLU A 108 1.92 5.37 28.33
C GLU A 108 2.56 4.24 27.50
N ALA A 109 2.74 4.43 26.19
CA ALA A 109 3.42 3.46 25.33
C ALA A 109 4.88 3.23 25.76
N LYS A 110 5.57 4.28 26.22
CA LYS A 110 6.94 4.19 26.75
C LYS A 110 7.05 3.24 27.95
N ASP A 111 6.05 3.28 28.82
CA ASP A 111 6.02 2.51 30.05
C ASP A 111 5.44 1.09 29.82
N LEU A 112 4.54 0.94 28.84
CA LEU A 112 3.79 -0.28 28.60
C LEU A 112 4.49 -1.25 27.63
N LEU A 113 5.08 -0.74 26.53
CA LEU A 113 5.69 -1.58 25.51
C LEU A 113 6.89 -2.33 26.07
N THR A 114 6.87 -3.65 25.91
CA THR A 114 7.92 -4.53 26.46
C THR A 114 9.24 -4.38 25.73
N TYR A 115 9.20 -3.96 24.46
CA TYR A 115 10.36 -3.88 23.61
C TYR A 115 10.72 -2.42 23.27
N PRO A 116 11.92 -1.92 23.62
CA PRO A 116 12.34 -0.56 23.31
C PRO A 116 12.28 -0.21 21.81
N ARG A 117 12.49 -1.21 20.94
CA ARG A 117 12.40 -1.05 19.48
C ARG A 117 10.98 -0.71 19.03
N ASP A 118 9.95 -1.27 19.66
CA ASP A 118 8.55 -0.99 19.31
C ASP A 118 8.20 0.44 19.74
N PHE A 119 8.70 0.90 20.90
CA PHE A 119 8.53 2.28 21.34
C PHE A 119 9.23 3.28 20.40
N ALA A 120 10.42 2.95 19.90
CA ALA A 120 11.10 3.78 18.91
C ALA A 120 10.27 3.92 17.62
N THR A 121 9.68 2.83 17.13
CA THR A 121 8.77 2.85 15.97
C THR A 121 7.53 3.71 16.24
N VAL A 122 6.91 3.59 17.42
CA VAL A 122 5.76 4.42 17.84
C VAL A 122 6.12 5.90 17.88
N SER A 123 7.26 6.26 18.47
CA SER A 123 7.68 7.66 18.59
C SER A 123 7.87 8.33 17.24
N VAL A 124 8.41 7.60 16.25
CA VAL A 124 8.55 8.10 14.88
C VAL A 124 7.19 8.25 14.22
N ALA A 125 6.32 7.23 14.33
CA ALA A 125 5.01 7.23 13.70
C ALA A 125 4.13 8.40 14.16
N ILE A 126 4.10 8.71 15.47
CA ILE A 126 3.35 9.86 16.00
C ILE A 126 3.94 11.18 15.46
N GLY A 127 5.26 11.31 15.35
CA GLY A 127 5.88 12.52 14.80
C GLY A 127 5.53 12.73 13.32
N LEU A 128 5.23 11.67 12.58
CA LEU A 128 4.81 11.73 11.19
C LEU A 128 3.30 11.92 11.03
N SER A 129 2.49 11.46 11.98
CA SER A 129 1.03 11.38 11.82
C SER A 129 0.34 12.71 11.63
N ASP A 130 0.89 13.82 12.13
CA ASP A 130 0.25 15.14 12.04
C ASP A 130 0.47 15.83 10.68
N ASN A 131 1.25 15.22 9.79
CA ASN A 131 1.57 15.79 8.48
C ASN A 131 0.71 15.13 7.40
N PRO A 132 -0.23 15.86 6.77
CA PRO A 132 -1.02 15.29 5.69
C PRO A 132 -0.14 14.92 4.49
N THR A 133 -0.41 13.76 3.92
CA THR A 133 0.28 13.26 2.73
C THR A 133 -0.67 13.10 1.56
N ARG A 134 -0.09 13.09 0.35
CA ARG A 134 -0.76 12.65 -0.88
C ARG A 134 -0.12 11.35 -1.30
N THR A 135 -0.93 10.36 -1.69
CA THR A 135 -0.44 9.04 -2.10
C THR A 135 -1.01 8.68 -3.46
N ALA A 136 -0.14 8.18 -4.35
CA ALA A 136 -0.52 7.67 -5.66
C ALA A 136 0.08 6.28 -5.89
N LEU A 137 -0.72 5.38 -6.46
CA LEU A 137 -0.35 4.03 -6.81
C LEU A 137 -0.22 3.94 -8.32
N ILE A 138 1.00 3.81 -8.82
CA ILE A 138 1.33 3.73 -10.25
C ILE A 138 1.41 2.27 -10.62
N LEU A 139 0.41 1.82 -11.38
CA LEU A 139 0.20 0.41 -11.70
C LEU A 139 0.44 0.18 -13.19
N ARG A 140 1.33 -0.76 -13.52
CA ARG A 140 1.37 -1.32 -14.87
C ARG A 140 0.22 -2.30 -15.03
N HIS A 141 -0.46 -2.26 -16.17
CA HIS A 141 -1.52 -3.23 -16.47
C HIS A 141 -1.07 -4.70 -16.24
N ALA A 142 -2.01 -5.56 -15.87
CA ALA A 142 -1.79 -7.00 -15.69
C ALA A 142 -1.44 -7.71 -17.01
N ILE A 143 -1.10 -9.00 -16.94
CA ILE A 143 -0.67 -9.77 -18.11
C ILE A 143 -1.76 -9.77 -19.19
N SER A 144 -1.45 -9.16 -20.34
CA SER A 144 -2.33 -9.08 -21.52
C SER A 144 -1.86 -9.98 -22.64
N THR A 145 -2.78 -10.32 -23.54
CA THR A 145 -2.48 -11.09 -24.76
C THR A 145 -1.32 -10.42 -25.48
N LYS A 146 -0.34 -11.17 -26.00
CA LYS A 146 0.76 -10.54 -26.75
C LYS A 146 0.23 -9.85 -28.00
N ARG A 147 0.90 -8.79 -28.43
CA ARG A 147 0.51 -8.04 -29.63
C ARG A 147 0.51 -8.92 -30.90
N GLU A 148 1.47 -9.83 -31.01
CA GLU A 148 1.59 -10.78 -32.12
C GLU A 148 0.46 -11.84 -32.16
N ASP A 149 -0.13 -12.14 -31.00
CA ASP A 149 -1.18 -13.15 -30.83
C ASP A 149 -2.59 -12.53 -30.81
N PHE A 150 -2.71 -11.22 -31.04
CA PHE A 150 -3.97 -10.50 -30.98
C PHE A 150 -4.53 -10.26 -32.38
N ASP A 151 -5.64 -10.94 -32.71
CA ASP A 151 -6.29 -10.88 -34.02
C ASP A 151 -7.13 -9.60 -34.25
N GLY A 152 -7.22 -8.70 -33.25
CA GLY A 152 -7.96 -7.45 -33.35
C GLY A 152 -7.20 -6.36 -34.11
N GLN A 153 -7.94 -5.49 -34.79
CA GLN A 153 -7.36 -4.40 -35.58
C GLN A 153 -6.86 -3.22 -34.73
N ASP A 154 -7.37 -3.08 -33.51
CA ASP A 154 -7.05 -1.98 -32.60
C ASP A 154 -6.41 -2.52 -31.31
N ASP A 155 -5.13 -2.19 -31.08
CA ASP A 155 -4.39 -2.63 -29.88
C ASP A 155 -5.02 -2.14 -28.58
N LEU A 156 -5.81 -1.06 -28.61
CA LEU A 156 -6.55 -0.57 -27.43
C LEU A 156 -7.58 -1.60 -26.96
N LEU A 157 -8.05 -2.50 -27.82
CA LEU A 157 -9.00 -3.55 -27.47
C LEU A 157 -8.33 -4.85 -27.01
N ARG A 158 -7.00 -4.89 -26.89
CA ARG A 158 -6.26 -6.08 -26.46
C ARG A 158 -6.55 -6.38 -24.98
N PRO A 159 -7.14 -7.55 -24.65
CA PRO A 159 -7.58 -7.85 -23.30
C PRO A 159 -6.46 -8.43 -22.42
N LEU A 160 -6.77 -8.55 -21.12
CA LEU A 160 -6.02 -9.40 -20.20
C LEU A 160 -6.14 -10.88 -20.59
N THR A 161 -5.08 -11.63 -20.28
CA THR A 161 -5.09 -13.10 -20.34
C THR A 161 -5.75 -13.69 -19.08
N ALA A 162 -6.03 -15.00 -19.07
CA ALA A 162 -6.45 -15.71 -17.86
C ALA A 162 -5.47 -15.52 -16.69
N ALA A 163 -4.16 -15.51 -16.96
CA ALA A 163 -3.13 -15.21 -15.96
C ALA A 163 -3.17 -13.75 -15.49
N GLY A 164 -3.57 -12.81 -16.36
CA GLY A 164 -3.78 -11.41 -15.97
C GLY A 164 -4.98 -11.26 -15.02
N PHE A 165 -6.07 -11.99 -15.28
CA PHE A 165 -7.23 -12.00 -14.39
C PHE A 165 -6.92 -12.58 -13.01
N THR A 166 -5.98 -13.54 -12.90
CA THR A 166 -5.57 -14.06 -11.58
C THR A 166 -4.74 -13.07 -10.76
N GLN A 167 -4.22 -11.99 -11.37
CA GLN A 167 -3.47 -10.94 -10.65
C GLN A 167 -4.39 -9.90 -9.99
N LEU A 168 -5.68 -9.84 -10.36
CA LEU A 168 -6.59 -8.76 -9.94
C LEU A 168 -6.92 -8.79 -8.45
N GLU A 169 -6.94 -9.96 -7.83
CA GLU A 169 -7.18 -10.11 -6.38
C GLU A 169 -6.06 -9.42 -5.58
N THR A 170 -4.80 -9.74 -5.88
CA THR A 170 -3.64 -9.12 -5.22
C THR A 170 -3.55 -7.62 -5.51
N ILE A 171 -3.84 -7.19 -6.75
CA ILE A 171 -3.91 -5.76 -7.09
C ILE A 171 -4.96 -5.08 -6.21
N SER A 172 -6.18 -5.62 -6.16
CA SER A 172 -7.29 -5.04 -5.40
C SER A 172 -7.00 -4.98 -3.91
N ALA A 173 -6.34 -6.01 -3.36
CA ALA A 173 -5.88 -6.01 -1.97
C ALA A 173 -4.82 -4.93 -1.70
N LEU A 174 -3.88 -4.68 -2.61
CA LEU A 174 -2.94 -3.55 -2.50
C LEU A 174 -3.65 -2.20 -2.58
N LEU A 175 -4.57 -2.01 -3.54
CA LEU A 175 -5.35 -0.75 -3.64
C LEU A 175 -6.17 -0.51 -2.36
N SER A 176 -6.78 -1.57 -1.82
CA SER A 176 -7.52 -1.54 -0.55
C SER A 176 -6.62 -1.15 0.62
N ALA A 177 -5.40 -1.71 0.70
CA ALA A 177 -4.47 -1.44 1.79
C ALA A 177 -4.12 0.05 1.93
N TYR A 178 -4.03 0.78 0.81
CA TYR A 178 -3.77 2.22 0.81
C TYR A 178 -5.05 3.08 0.78
N GLY A 179 -6.23 2.46 0.80
CA GLY A 179 -7.52 3.14 0.79
C GLY A 179 -7.69 4.04 -0.44
N VAL A 180 -7.49 3.48 -1.63
CA VAL A 180 -7.68 4.20 -2.90
C VAL A 180 -9.12 4.63 -3.06
N THR A 181 -9.33 5.91 -3.36
CA THR A 181 -10.67 6.52 -3.52
C THR A 181 -10.91 7.05 -4.92
N SER A 182 -9.93 6.93 -5.82
CA SER A 182 -10.03 7.43 -7.18
C SER A 182 -9.21 6.57 -8.13
N LEU A 183 -9.80 6.24 -9.28
CA LEU A 183 -9.19 5.39 -10.29
C LEU A 183 -9.04 6.16 -11.60
N LEU A 184 -7.81 6.20 -12.09
CA LEU A 184 -7.46 6.76 -13.39
C LEU A 184 -6.84 5.67 -14.26
N SER A 185 -7.23 5.58 -15.51
CA SER A 185 -6.74 4.53 -16.40
C SER A 185 -6.43 5.05 -17.78
N SER A 186 -5.42 4.44 -18.41
CA SER A 186 -5.29 4.47 -19.86
C SER A 186 -6.57 3.96 -20.52
N PRO A 187 -7.04 4.58 -21.62
CA PRO A 187 -8.18 4.07 -22.39
C PRO A 187 -8.02 2.64 -22.92
N ALA A 188 -6.82 2.06 -22.93
CA ALA A 188 -6.62 0.68 -23.35
C ALA A 188 -7.37 -0.33 -22.44
N LEU A 189 -8.08 -1.28 -23.05
CA LEU A 189 -8.91 -2.29 -22.37
C LEU A 189 -8.15 -3.04 -21.28
N ARG A 190 -6.91 -3.46 -21.54
CA ARG A 190 -6.04 -4.11 -20.54
C ARG A 190 -5.84 -3.27 -19.27
N CYS A 191 -5.76 -1.94 -19.36
CA CYS A 191 -5.61 -1.07 -18.20
C CYS A 191 -6.94 -0.93 -17.46
N GLN A 192 -8.06 -0.81 -18.18
CA GLN A 192 -9.40 -0.78 -17.58
C GLN A 192 -9.71 -2.07 -16.82
N GLN A 193 -9.48 -3.23 -17.45
CA GLN A 193 -9.67 -4.55 -16.85
C GLN A 193 -8.74 -4.81 -15.65
N THR A 194 -7.57 -4.17 -15.61
CA THR A 194 -6.67 -4.28 -14.46
C THR A 194 -7.27 -3.63 -13.20
N LEU A 195 -8.08 -2.59 -13.36
CA LEU A 195 -8.73 -1.89 -12.25
C LEU A 195 -10.17 -2.34 -12.00
N SER A 196 -10.78 -3.10 -12.91
CA SER A 196 -12.23 -3.37 -12.88
C SER A 196 -12.67 -4.13 -11.64
N HIS A 197 -11.87 -5.08 -11.15
CA HIS A 197 -12.22 -5.84 -9.95
C HIS A 197 -12.35 -4.93 -8.71
N TYR A 198 -11.38 -4.04 -8.50
CA TYR A 198 -11.41 -3.08 -7.40
C TYR A 198 -12.51 -2.03 -7.58
N ALA A 199 -12.68 -1.53 -8.82
CA ALA A 199 -13.74 -0.58 -9.16
C ALA A 199 -15.14 -1.13 -8.83
N GLU A 200 -15.41 -2.39 -9.17
CA GLU A 200 -16.67 -3.07 -8.86
C GLU A 200 -16.84 -3.34 -7.36
N GLN A 201 -15.76 -3.72 -6.66
CA GLN A 201 -15.79 -4.01 -5.23
C GLN A 201 -16.12 -2.76 -4.39
N GLU A 202 -15.50 -1.63 -4.73
CA GLU A 202 -15.60 -0.38 -3.97
C GLU A 202 -16.63 0.61 -4.54
N ASP A 203 -17.32 0.25 -5.64
CA ASP A 203 -18.27 1.11 -6.36
C ASP A 203 -17.63 2.46 -6.79
N ILE A 204 -16.43 2.37 -7.41
CA ILE A 204 -15.65 3.53 -7.87
C ILE A 204 -15.57 3.54 -9.40
N ASP A 205 -15.93 4.68 -10.01
CA ASP A 205 -15.78 4.89 -11.44
C ASP A 205 -14.31 4.94 -11.88
N ILE A 206 -14.00 4.29 -13.00
CA ILE A 206 -12.69 4.42 -13.66
C ILE A 206 -12.73 5.61 -14.61
N VAL A 207 -11.96 6.65 -14.29
CA VAL A 207 -11.79 7.81 -15.17
C VAL A 207 -10.75 7.48 -16.24
N LEU A 208 -11.12 7.61 -17.51
CA LEU A 208 -10.20 7.38 -18.63
C LEU A 208 -9.43 8.65 -18.96
N ASN A 209 -8.11 8.55 -19.08
CA ASN A 209 -7.26 9.68 -19.43
C ASN A 209 -6.33 9.34 -20.60
N PRO A 210 -6.53 9.95 -21.79
CA PRO A 210 -5.67 9.74 -22.96
C PRO A 210 -4.20 10.07 -22.74
N LEU A 211 -3.86 10.87 -21.71
CA LEU A 211 -2.47 11.11 -21.36
C LEU A 211 -1.75 9.79 -21.04
N LEU A 212 -2.43 8.83 -20.41
CA LEU A 212 -1.88 7.52 -20.01
C LEU A 212 -1.79 6.50 -21.17
N LEU A 213 -1.92 6.91 -22.43
CA LEU A 213 -1.72 6.01 -23.58
C LEU A 213 -0.24 5.72 -23.83
N GLU A 214 0.07 4.52 -24.33
CA GLU A 214 1.45 4.09 -24.60
C GLU A 214 2.14 4.96 -25.67
N GLU A 215 1.36 5.51 -26.60
CA GLU A 215 1.84 6.39 -27.67
C GLU A 215 2.18 7.80 -27.19
N ASN A 216 1.77 8.16 -25.97
CA ASN A 216 2.06 9.48 -25.42
C ASN A 216 3.42 9.46 -24.70
N SER A 217 4.41 10.08 -25.35
CA SER A 217 5.81 10.08 -24.93
C SER A 217 6.36 11.48 -24.60
N ASN A 218 5.47 12.46 -24.43
CA ASN A 218 5.82 13.85 -24.15
C ASN A 218 4.97 14.40 -23.00
N PHE A 219 4.95 13.71 -21.88
CA PHE A 219 4.38 14.28 -20.67
C PHE A 219 5.15 15.55 -20.30
N THR A 220 4.42 16.59 -19.94
CA THR A 220 4.99 17.71 -19.20
C THR A 220 4.87 17.45 -17.69
N ASN A 221 5.80 18.00 -16.92
CA ASN A 221 5.71 17.93 -15.45
C ASN A 221 4.37 18.51 -14.93
N SER A 222 3.84 19.55 -15.60
CA SER A 222 2.54 20.14 -15.25
C SER A 222 1.36 19.20 -15.50
N GLU A 223 1.41 18.38 -16.56
CA GLU A 223 0.38 17.38 -16.81
C GLU A 223 0.45 16.26 -15.77
N TRP A 224 1.66 15.81 -15.43
CA TRP A 224 1.87 14.84 -14.35
C TRP A 224 1.32 15.34 -13.01
N GLU A 225 1.72 16.55 -12.59
CA GLU A 225 1.20 17.18 -11.38
C GLU A 225 -0.34 17.30 -11.40
N GLY A 226 -0.92 17.61 -12.57
CA GLY A 226 -2.36 17.67 -12.77
C GLY A 226 -3.06 16.33 -12.58
N LEU A 227 -2.47 15.21 -13.01
CA LEU A 227 -3.01 13.87 -12.75
C LEU A 227 -3.02 13.52 -11.27
N LEU A 228 -2.05 14.03 -10.52
CA LEU A 228 -1.93 13.82 -9.08
C LEU A 228 -2.80 14.78 -8.24
N GLN A 229 -3.47 15.76 -8.85
CA GLN A 229 -4.39 16.67 -8.14
C GLN A 229 -5.74 16.01 -7.88
N HIS A 230 -5.80 15.21 -6.82
CA HIS A 230 -7.02 14.56 -6.35
C HIS A 230 -7.15 14.69 -4.83
N GLN A 231 -8.36 14.50 -4.32
CA GLN A 231 -8.57 14.32 -2.88
C GLN A 231 -8.36 12.85 -2.53
N GLY A 232 -7.57 12.58 -1.48
CA GLY A 232 -7.38 11.23 -0.97
C GLY A 232 -6.21 10.50 -1.61
N CYS A 233 -6.45 9.24 -2.00
CA CYS A 233 -5.46 8.33 -2.58
C CYS A 233 -5.94 7.90 -3.97
N ILE A 234 -5.06 7.96 -4.97
CA ILE A 234 -5.38 7.62 -6.37
C ILE A 234 -4.59 6.40 -6.82
N ALA A 235 -5.20 5.58 -7.67
CA ALA A 235 -4.47 4.60 -8.47
C ALA A 235 -4.54 4.96 -9.96
N LEU A 236 -3.39 4.86 -10.63
CA LEU A 236 -3.24 5.11 -12.05
C LEU A 236 -2.79 3.82 -12.74
N CYS A 237 -3.58 3.31 -13.69
CA CYS A 237 -3.17 2.15 -14.50
C CYS A 237 -2.71 2.57 -15.89
N THR A 238 -1.49 2.18 -16.26
CA THR A 238 -0.87 2.57 -17.54
C THR A 238 0.14 1.54 -18.06
N HIS A 239 0.92 1.91 -19.07
CA HIS A 239 1.88 1.06 -19.78
C HIS A 239 3.31 1.36 -19.37
N ARG A 240 4.21 0.40 -19.58
CA ARG A 240 5.62 0.55 -19.22
C ARG A 240 6.28 1.82 -19.78
N PRO A 241 6.15 2.18 -21.07
CA PRO A 241 6.81 3.38 -21.60
C PRO A 241 6.41 4.67 -20.89
N VAL A 242 5.13 4.79 -20.50
CA VAL A 242 4.62 5.93 -19.74
C VAL A 242 5.21 5.93 -18.33
N ILE A 243 5.25 4.77 -17.65
CA ILE A 243 5.85 4.64 -16.31
C ILE A 243 7.35 4.98 -16.34
N ASP A 244 8.07 4.52 -17.35
CA ASP A 244 9.49 4.82 -17.53
C ASP A 244 9.71 6.34 -17.71
N GLU A 245 8.80 7.04 -18.40
CA GLU A 245 8.82 8.49 -18.55
C GLU A 245 8.51 9.22 -17.23
N LEU A 246 7.58 8.70 -16.41
CA LEU A 246 7.29 9.24 -15.08
C LEU A 246 8.52 9.28 -14.17
N GLY A 247 9.43 8.33 -14.36
CA GLY A 247 10.72 8.31 -13.68
C GLY A 247 11.58 9.56 -13.91
N ASN A 248 11.33 10.33 -14.98
CA ASN A 248 12.01 11.61 -15.22
C ASN A 248 11.45 12.75 -14.35
N PHE A 249 10.19 12.67 -13.91
CA PHE A 249 9.56 13.66 -13.03
C PHE A 249 9.81 13.35 -11.55
N GLU A 250 10.03 12.07 -11.22
CA GLU A 250 10.28 11.60 -9.85
C GLU A 250 11.68 10.95 -9.75
N PRO A 251 12.78 11.73 -9.85
CA PRO A 251 14.13 11.18 -9.96
C PRO A 251 14.54 10.33 -8.74
N GLU A 252 14.04 10.65 -7.55
CA GLU A 252 14.26 9.88 -6.33
C GLU A 252 13.62 8.48 -6.39
N ALA A 253 12.47 8.36 -7.08
CA ALA A 253 11.73 7.09 -7.22
C ALA A 253 12.00 6.38 -8.56
N ASN A 254 12.73 6.99 -9.49
CA ASN A 254 12.93 6.50 -10.84
C ASN A 254 13.36 5.02 -10.89
N HIS A 255 14.33 4.65 -10.05
CA HIS A 255 14.84 3.27 -9.96
C HIS A 255 13.77 2.22 -9.62
N LEU A 256 12.67 2.61 -8.97
CA LEU A 256 11.54 1.73 -8.65
C LEU A 256 10.52 1.66 -9.79
N LEU A 257 10.38 2.74 -10.57
CA LEU A 257 9.46 2.84 -11.69
C LEU A 257 9.98 2.10 -12.94
N GLN A 258 11.29 2.10 -13.15
CA GLN A 258 11.90 1.43 -14.31
C GLN A 258 11.68 -0.10 -14.29
N ASP A 259 11.45 -0.66 -15.47
CA ASP A 259 11.31 -2.11 -15.69
C ASP A 259 10.23 -2.76 -14.80
N LEU A 260 9.16 -2.03 -14.48
CA LEU A 260 8.06 -2.55 -13.70
C LEU A 260 7.38 -3.71 -14.47
N PRO A 261 7.25 -4.93 -13.92
CA PRO A 261 6.61 -6.05 -14.61
C PRO A 261 5.10 -5.83 -14.76
N PRO A 262 4.39 -6.58 -15.63
CA PRO A 262 2.92 -6.55 -15.65
C PRO A 262 2.34 -6.79 -14.25
N ALA A 263 1.30 -6.05 -13.87
CA ALA A 263 0.75 -5.97 -12.51
C ALA A 263 1.68 -5.39 -11.42
N GLY A 264 2.93 -5.03 -11.77
CA GLY A 264 3.81 -4.34 -10.85
C GLY A 264 3.26 -2.95 -10.52
N LEU A 265 3.46 -2.54 -9.28
CA LEU A 265 2.89 -1.33 -8.70
C LEU A 265 3.96 -0.56 -7.91
N VAL A 266 3.96 0.76 -8.03
CA VAL A 266 4.78 1.65 -7.21
C VAL A 266 3.87 2.61 -6.45
N VAL A 267 3.99 2.62 -5.12
CA VAL A 267 3.32 3.58 -4.25
C VAL A 267 4.26 4.75 -4.06
N LEU A 268 3.80 5.96 -4.35
CA LEU A 268 4.53 7.20 -4.12
C LEU A 268 3.75 8.05 -3.12
N THR A 269 4.43 8.56 -2.10
CA THR A 269 3.81 9.42 -1.10
C THR A 269 4.60 10.71 -0.96
N TRP A 270 3.91 11.84 -1.06
CA TRP A 270 4.48 13.18 -0.93
C TRP A 270 3.86 13.93 0.25
N ASN A 271 4.58 14.93 0.76
CA ASN A 271 4.01 15.91 1.68
C ASN A 271 3.20 16.98 0.93
N GLN A 272 2.62 17.92 1.69
CA GLN A 272 1.85 19.04 1.11
C GLN A 272 2.68 20.02 0.27
N LEU A 273 4.01 20.05 0.43
CA LEU A 273 4.92 20.88 -0.34
C LEU A 273 5.34 20.22 -1.67
N GLY A 274 4.94 18.97 -1.91
CA GLY A 274 5.32 18.21 -3.10
C GLY A 274 6.65 17.46 -2.96
N GLU A 275 7.23 17.40 -1.76
CA GLU A 275 8.45 16.62 -1.52
C GLU A 275 8.09 15.14 -1.35
N LEU A 276 8.79 14.26 -2.08
CA LEU A 276 8.60 12.82 -1.98
C LEU A 276 9.11 12.33 -0.61
N LEU A 277 8.21 11.72 0.16
CA LEU A 277 8.51 11.15 1.49
C LEU A 277 8.84 9.66 1.43
N SER A 278 8.15 8.91 0.55
CA SER A 278 8.39 7.48 0.39
C SER A 278 8.04 7.00 -1.01
N ALA A 279 8.72 5.92 -1.43
CA ALA A 279 8.40 5.17 -2.63
C ALA A 279 8.54 3.66 -2.34
N GLU A 280 7.53 2.87 -2.70
CA GLU A 280 7.45 1.44 -2.41
C GLU A 280 7.08 0.66 -3.68
N ARG A 281 7.89 -0.34 -4.05
CA ARG A 281 7.65 -1.20 -5.22
C ARG A 281 7.06 -2.54 -4.77
N HIS A 282 5.96 -2.93 -5.41
CA HIS A 282 5.28 -4.21 -5.21
C HIS A 282 5.25 -4.96 -6.55
N GLU A 283 5.68 -6.22 -6.52
CA GLU A 283 5.66 -7.11 -7.69
C GLU A 283 4.77 -8.31 -7.38
N ILE A 284 3.93 -8.70 -8.34
CA ILE A 284 2.85 -9.68 -8.20
C ILE A 284 3.00 -10.80 -9.24
#